data_AF-A0A7C1Z111-F1
#
_entry.id   AF-A0A7C1Z111-F1
#
_cell.length_a   1.000
_cell.length_b   1.000
_cell.length_c   1.000
_cell.angle_alpha   90.00
_cell.angle_beta   90.00
_cell.angle_gamma   90.00
#
_symmetry.space_group_name_H-M   'P 1'
#
loop_
_entity.id
_entity.type
_entity.pdbx_description
1 polymer ?
#
loop_
_entity_poly.entity_id
_entity_poly.type
_entity_poly.pdbx_seq_one_letter_code
_entity_poly.pdbx_strand_id
1 'polypeptide(L)' 'MVQGYYLYFWTEREVFEALDRVMTRAYRSTIEQSERFKTHNRMGAYIISIERVINAMKLRGWL' A
#
# COMPACT_ATOMS: atom_id res chain seq x y z
N MET A 1 -3.63 3.77 15.15
CA MET A 1 -4.28 2.49 14.77
C MET A 1 -5.78 2.71 14.72
N VAL A 2 -6.46 2.27 13.65
CA VAL A 2 -7.87 2.61 13.36
C VAL A 2 -8.82 2.23 14.50
N GLN A 3 -8.80 0.95 14.93
CA GLN A 3 -9.72 0.44 15.96
C GLN A 3 -9.58 1.18 17.31
N GLY A 4 -8.35 1.46 17.74
CA GLY A 4 -8.08 2.17 18.99
C GLY A 4 -8.53 3.63 18.98
N TYR A 5 -8.54 4.29 17.81
CA TYR A 5 -9.03 5.67 17.69
C TYR A 5 -10.56 5.75 17.86
N TYR A 6 -11.29 4.75 17.39
CA TYR A 6 -12.74 4.69 17.47
C TYR A 6 -13.27 3.91 18.69
N LEU A 7 -12.39 3.34 19.51
CA LEU A 7 -12.73 2.42 20.61
C LEU A 7 -13.69 1.29 20.17
N TYR A 8 -13.59 0.90 18.90
CA TYR A 8 -14.42 -0.12 18.28
C TYR A 8 -13.52 -1.22 17.71
N PHE A 9 -13.57 -2.38 18.36
CA PHE A 9 -12.75 -3.53 17.99
C PHE A 9 -13.52 -4.43 17.03
N TRP A 10 -12.84 -4.81 15.97
CA TRP A 10 -13.43 -5.64 14.93
C TRP A 10 -13.45 -7.10 15.34
N THR A 11 -14.43 -7.82 14.80
CA THR A 11 -14.43 -9.28 14.81
C THR A 11 -13.29 -9.83 13.96
N GLU A 12 -12.90 -11.08 14.22
CA GLU A 12 -11.89 -11.79 13.44
C GLU A 12 -12.19 -11.75 11.93
N ARG A 13 -13.45 -11.98 11.55
CA ARG A 13 -13.89 -11.94 10.15
C ARG A 13 -13.65 -10.58 9.51
N GLU A 14 -14.02 -9.50 10.18
CA GLU A 14 -13.81 -8.13 9.67
C GLU A 14 -12.33 -7.80 9.51
N VAL A 15 -11.48 -8.30 10.42
CA VAL A 15 -10.02 -8.17 10.30
C VAL A 15 -9.51 -8.90 9.06
N PHE A 16 -9.92 -10.16 8.84
CA PHE A 16 -9.50 -10.92 7.66
C PHE A 16 -10.00 -10.31 6.34
N GLU A 17 -11.24 -9.84 6.30
CA GLU A 17 -11.78 -9.15 5.13
C GLU A 17 -11.01 -7.85 4.83
N ALA A 18 -10.64 -7.08 5.85
CA ALA A 18 -9.82 -5.89 5.68
C ALA A 18 -8.40 -6.23 5.21
N LEU A 19 -7.80 -7.28 5.78
CA LEU A 19 -6.47 -7.77 5.42
C LEU A 19 -6.43 -8.20 3.94
N ASP A 20 -7.37 -9.03 3.50
CA ASP A 20 -7.43 -9.51 2.13
C ASP A 20 -7.51 -8.35 1.13
N ARG A 21 -8.38 -7.37 1.38
CA ARG A 21 -8.49 -6.17 0.52
C ARG A 21 -7.17 -5.42 0.39
N VAL A 22 -6.44 -5.24 1.48
CA VAL A 22 -5.17 -4.49 1.49
C VAL A 22 -4.07 -5.29 0.78
N MET A 23 -3.94 -6.59 1.11
CA MET A 23 -2.90 -7.44 0.55
C MET A 23 -3.10 -7.72 -0.93
N THR A 24 -4.33 -8.01 -1.36
CA THR A 24 -4.66 -8.22 -2.78
C THR A 24 -4.37 -6.97 -3.60
N ARG A 25 -4.71 -5.77 -3.09
CA ARG A 25 -4.36 -4.51 -3.75
C ARG A 25 -2.84 -4.31 -3.83
N ALA A 26 -2.12 -4.52 -2.74
CA ALA A 26 -0.67 -4.34 -2.67
C ALA A 26 0.08 -5.25 -3.65
N TYR A 27 -0.34 -6.52 -3.74
CA TYR A 27 0.22 -7.49 -4.66
C TYR A 27 -0.01 -7.10 -6.13
N ARG A 28 -1.26 -6.76 -6.49
CA ARG A 28 -1.61 -6.33 -7.85
C ARG A 28 -0.79 -5.11 -8.28
N SER A 29 -0.70 -4.08 -7.43
CA SER A 29 0.11 -2.89 -7.73
C SER A 29 1.59 -3.23 -7.92
N THR A 30 2.11 -4.19 -7.15
CA THR A 30 3.53 -4.62 -7.25
C THR A 30 3.82 -5.29 -8.59
N ILE A 31 2.94 -6.20 -9.02
CA ILE A 31 3.05 -6.84 -10.35
C ILE A 31 2.98 -5.78 -11.43
N GLU A 32 1.94 -4.94 -11.41
CA GLU A 32 1.72 -3.89 -12.41
C GLU A 32 2.96 -2.99 -12.56
N GLN A 33 3.57 -2.57 -11.44
CA GLN A 33 4.78 -1.76 -11.51
C GLN A 33 6.01 -2.52 -11.95
N SER A 34 6.15 -3.78 -11.53
CA SER A 34 7.25 -4.61 -12.00
C SER A 34 7.19 -4.81 -13.53
N GLU A 35 6.00 -5.01 -14.09
CA GLU A 35 5.76 -5.16 -15.53
C GLU A 35 6.00 -3.84 -16.27
N ARG A 36 5.46 -2.73 -15.76
CA ARG A 36 5.61 -1.39 -16.34
C ARG A 36 7.07 -1.00 -16.52
N PHE A 37 7.90 -1.29 -15.51
CA PHE A 37 9.32 -0.97 -15.53
C PHE A 37 10.22 -2.14 -15.99
N LYS A 38 9.63 -3.27 -16.37
CA LYS A 38 10.35 -4.50 -16.78
C LYS A 38 11.40 -4.93 -15.75
N THR A 39 11.00 -4.98 -14.48
CA THR A 39 11.85 -5.40 -13.36
C THR A 39 11.24 -6.57 -12.60
N HIS A 40 11.98 -7.17 -11.67
CA HIS A 40 11.42 -8.19 -10.79
C HIS A 40 10.54 -7.57 -9.69
N ASN A 41 9.57 -8.32 -9.16
CA ASN A 41 8.60 -7.85 -8.15
C ASN A 41 9.21 -7.06 -6.98
N ARG A 42 10.38 -7.48 -6.50
CA ARG A 42 11.10 -6.74 -5.43
C ARG A 42 11.43 -5.29 -5.84
N MET A 43 11.90 -5.05 -7.07
CA MET A 43 12.13 -3.68 -7.56
C MET A 43 10.82 -2.92 -7.75
N GLY A 44 9.78 -3.57 -8.30
CA GLY A 44 8.45 -2.97 -8.42
C GLY A 44 7.92 -2.44 -7.08
N ALA A 45 8.08 -3.22 -6.01
CA ALA A 45 7.71 -2.81 -4.65
C ALA A 45 8.52 -1.60 -4.15
N TYR A 46 9.83 -1.59 -4.39
CA TYR A 46 10.68 -0.44 -4.04
C TYR A 46 10.25 0.83 -4.79
N ILE A 47 9.98 0.74 -6.09
CA ILE A 47 9.51 1.86 -6.91
C ILE A 47 8.22 2.45 -6.31
N ILE A 48 7.23 1.61 -6.00
CA ILE A 48 5.97 2.05 -5.36
C ILE A 48 6.25 2.76 -4.03
N SER A 49 7.12 2.20 -3.20
CA SER A 49 7.42 2.77 -1.88
C SER A 49 8.02 4.17 -1.97
N ILE A 50 8.93 4.39 -2.92
CA ILE A 50 9.59 5.68 -3.15
C ILE A 50 8.62 6.68 -3.80
N GLU A 51 7.90 6.25 -4.84
CA GLU A 51 6.96 7.08 -5.59
C GLU A 51 5.88 7.68 -4.68
N ARG A 52 5.32 6.89 -3.75
CA ARG A 52 4.31 7.38 -2.79
C ARG A 52 4.85 8.50 -1.89
N VAL A 53 6.09 8.39 -1.42
CA VAL A 53 6.71 9.40 -0.56
C VAL A 53 7.02 10.66 -1.36
N ILE A 54 7.65 10.52 -2.54
CA ILE A 54 7.99 11.65 -3.41
C ILE A 54 6.73 12.42 -3.83
N ASN A 55 5.66 11.71 -4.19
CA ASN A 55 4.40 12.35 -4.58
C ASN A 55 3.79 13.12 -3.40
N ALA A 56 3.80 12.55 -2.20
CA ALA A 56 3.32 13.25 -1.00
C ALA A 56 4.19 14.49 -0.67
N MET A 57 5.50 14.42 -0.85
CA MET A 57 6.42 15.54 -0.65
C MET A 57 6.17 16.67 -1.65
N LYS A 58 6.04 16.35 -2.94
CA LYS A 58 5.71 17.33 -3.99
C LYS A 58 4.37 18.02 -3.74
N LEU A 59 3.34 17.26 -3.36
CA LEU A 59 2.02 17.81 -3.04
C LEU A 59 2.04 18.76 -1.83
N ARG A 60 2.98 18.57 -0.89
CA ARG A 60 3.16 19.44 0.28
C ARG A 60 4.14 20.59 0.03
N GLY A 61 4.71 20.71 -1.16
CA GLY A 61 5.68 21.76 -1.51
C GLY A 61 7.05 21.59 -0.86
N TRP A 62 7.45 20.38 -0.50
CA TRP A 62 8.77 20.10 0.08
C TRP A 62 9.88 19.96 -0.97
N LEU A 63 9.50 19.78 -2.23
CA LEU A 63 10.37 19.59 -3.40
C LEU A 63 9.99 20.59 -4.49
#